data_AF-A0A369S5H1-F1
#
_entry.id   AF-A0A369S5H1-F1
#
_cell.length_a   1.000
_cell.length_b   1.000
_cell.length_c   1.000
_cell.angle_alpha   90.00
_cell.angle_beta   90.00
_cell.angle_gamma   90.00
#
_symmetry.space_group_name_H-M   'P 1'
#
loop_
_entity.id
_entity.type
_entity.pdbx_description
1 polymer ?
#
loop_
_entity_poly.entity_id
_entity_poly.type
_entity_poly.pdbx_seq_one_letter_code
_entity_poly.pdbx_strand_id
1 'polypeptide(L)'
;MAAYRTAIFRHPWRSLFCRRWYHRSASLTCNQKTINMPQVEIPPLDHLDTSDPVFEGNTSDFPCLQKFAPGPEPNYEQLHDGYEVFRYDNVFKLKHGVLPKMQIAYETWGTLNERKDNTVLLQTGISASSHARSTEKNRRPGWWEDFIGPGKAVDTNKFFVICTNLLGGCFGSTGPSSINPITDSHYATTFPIVTIPDAIRAQFLLLDHLGINKIHAAVGSSMGGMQALATAALYSDRVNRIISISGCVKPTPTAIALRYLQRRVLMTDPNWNSGYYYNGIFPKRGMKLAREIGTIGYRSGPEWETRFGHRKRTEEPSFCPQFEIEEYIEHQGEKFSLTYDPNTLLYLSKAIDLFDIGEGFPSMVEGVKRIICPTLVIGVKTDILFPIQQQTEIADLLKQAGNQKVTYYELNSIYGHDTFLLDINNVGAAVKGHLESQLF
;
A
#
# COMPACT_ATOMS: atom_id res chain seq x y z
N MET A 1 -74.43 40.44 4.47
CA MET A 1 -74.53 41.71 5.24
C MET A 1 -73.20 41.95 5.94
N ALA A 2 -72.88 43.21 6.23
CA ALA A 2 -71.74 43.68 7.02
C ALA A 2 -70.33 43.36 6.49
N ALA A 3 -69.39 44.21 6.86
CA ALA A 3 -67.94 44.08 6.68
C ALA A 3 -67.26 44.63 7.95
N TYR A 4 -65.96 44.37 8.18
CA TYR A 4 -64.94 45.39 8.50
C TYR A 4 -63.51 44.79 8.62
N ARG A 5 -62.53 45.69 8.81
CA ARG A 5 -61.05 45.49 8.95
C ARG A 5 -60.69 44.95 10.36
N THR A 6 -59.50 44.49 10.78
CA THR A 6 -58.07 44.44 10.30
C THR A 6 -57.33 43.34 11.17
N ALA A 7 -56.03 42.99 11.17
CA ALA A 7 -54.78 43.37 10.46
C ALA A 7 -53.70 42.25 10.49
N ILE A 8 -52.75 42.33 9.55
CA ILE A 8 -51.28 42.08 9.58
C ILE A 8 -50.67 41.31 10.79
N PHE A 9 -49.96 40.19 10.51
CA PHE A 9 -48.49 40.07 10.67
C PHE A 9 -47.89 38.92 9.84
N ARG A 10 -46.57 38.94 9.57
CA ARG A 10 -45.86 38.01 8.66
C ARG A 10 -44.96 37.01 9.42
N HIS A 11 -44.99 35.73 9.06
CA HIS A 11 -43.94 35.03 8.27
C HIS A 11 -44.21 33.51 8.20
N PRO A 12 -44.06 32.84 7.04
CA PRO A 12 -44.32 31.41 6.93
C PRO A 12 -43.06 30.54 7.11
N TRP A 13 -43.24 29.40 7.79
CA TRP A 13 -42.41 28.21 7.57
C TRP A 13 -42.86 27.50 6.28
N ARG A 14 -41.94 26.88 5.53
CA ARG A 14 -41.87 25.41 5.36
C ARG A 14 -40.86 24.97 4.30
N SER A 15 -40.27 23.80 4.55
CA SER A 15 -39.58 22.96 3.58
C SER A 15 -40.57 22.18 2.69
N LEU A 16 -40.09 21.63 1.57
CA LEU A 16 -40.25 20.19 1.26
C LEU A 16 -39.49 19.73 0.00
N PHE A 17 -39.14 18.44 -0.02
CA PHE A 17 -38.70 17.69 -1.20
C PHE A 17 -39.84 17.52 -2.21
N CYS A 18 -39.54 17.36 -3.51
CA CYS A 18 -39.68 16.05 -4.19
C CYS A 18 -39.01 16.00 -5.57
N ARG A 19 -38.91 14.78 -6.12
CA ARG A 19 -38.32 14.42 -7.42
C ARG A 19 -39.21 14.81 -8.60
N ARG A 20 -38.61 14.98 -9.79
CA ARG A 20 -39.23 14.51 -11.04
C ARG A 20 -38.18 14.09 -12.07
N TRP A 21 -38.31 12.88 -12.61
CA TRP A 21 -37.61 12.44 -13.83
C TRP A 21 -38.28 13.06 -15.06
N TYR A 22 -37.50 13.32 -16.12
CA TYR A 22 -38.00 13.33 -17.49
C TYR A 22 -36.87 13.05 -18.48
N HIS A 23 -37.08 12.12 -19.43
CA HIS A 23 -36.19 11.97 -20.58
C HIS A 23 -36.37 13.15 -21.54
N ARG A 24 -35.26 13.74 -22.00
CA ARG A 24 -35.16 14.33 -23.34
C ARG A 24 -33.78 14.03 -23.92
N SER A 25 -33.77 13.61 -25.18
CA SER A 25 -32.56 13.43 -25.98
C SER A 25 -31.96 14.79 -26.35
N ALA A 26 -30.70 15.02 -25.97
CA ALA A 26 -29.88 16.11 -26.47
C ALA A 26 -28.46 15.61 -26.69
N SER A 27 -27.85 15.94 -27.83
CA SER A 27 -26.49 15.56 -28.18
C SER A 27 -25.48 16.31 -27.30
N LEU A 28 -24.90 15.63 -26.31
CA LEU A 28 -23.79 16.17 -25.51
C LEU A 28 -22.48 16.07 -26.30
N THR A 29 -22.10 17.16 -26.97
CA THR A 29 -20.73 17.36 -27.44
C THR A 29 -19.79 17.41 -26.24
N CYS A 30 -18.72 16.62 -26.29
CA CYS A 30 -17.73 16.56 -25.20
C CYS A 30 -16.82 17.79 -25.24
N ASN A 31 -17.30 18.91 -24.70
CA ASN A 31 -16.45 20.07 -24.42
C ASN A 31 -15.49 19.72 -23.27
N GLN A 32 -14.26 19.38 -23.61
CA GLN A 32 -13.15 19.36 -22.66
C GLN A 32 -12.93 20.79 -22.12
N LYS A 33 -13.57 21.12 -20.99
CA LYS A 33 -13.23 22.33 -20.24
C LYS A 33 -11.85 22.14 -19.64
N THR A 34 -10.85 22.78 -20.24
CA THR A 34 -9.53 22.97 -19.63
C THR A 34 -9.73 23.67 -18.29
N ILE A 35 -9.46 22.98 -17.18
CA ILE A 35 -9.49 23.58 -15.85
C ILE A 35 -8.22 24.40 -15.70
N ASN A 36 -8.32 25.68 -16.07
CA ASN A 36 -7.23 26.64 -15.92
C ASN A 36 -7.11 26.97 -14.43
N MET A 37 -6.24 26.27 -13.70
CA MET A 37 -5.96 26.61 -12.30
C MET A 37 -5.25 27.96 -12.23
N PRO A 38 -5.64 28.87 -11.33
CA PRO A 38 -4.98 30.17 -11.21
C PRO A 38 -3.53 29.96 -10.77
N GLN A 39 -2.60 30.46 -11.59
CA GLN A 39 -1.19 30.54 -11.22
C GLN A 39 -1.05 31.62 -10.15
N VAL A 40 -0.38 31.30 -9.03
CA VAL A 40 -0.13 32.27 -7.96
C VAL A 40 0.96 33.23 -8.45
N GLU A 41 0.61 34.50 -8.59
CA GLU A 41 1.58 35.57 -8.87
C GLU A 41 2.44 35.83 -7.64
N ILE A 42 3.76 35.89 -7.83
CA ILE A 42 4.73 36.23 -6.79
C ILE A 42 4.94 37.75 -6.86
N PRO A 43 4.75 38.52 -5.77
CA PRO A 43 4.99 39.96 -5.78
C PRO A 43 6.45 40.30 -6.14
N PRO A 44 6.71 41.41 -6.86
CA PRO A 44 8.06 41.93 -7.05
C PRO A 44 8.73 42.27 -5.71
N LEU A 45 10.00 41.90 -5.56
CA LEU A 45 10.83 42.21 -4.40
C LEU A 45 11.46 43.60 -4.53
N ASP A 46 10.62 44.64 -4.48
CA ASP A 46 11.04 46.04 -4.40
C ASP A 46 10.31 46.74 -3.24
N HIS A 47 11.06 47.59 -2.51
CA HIS A 47 10.73 48.28 -1.24
C HIS A 47 11.20 47.58 0.06
N LEU A 48 12.53 47.57 0.28
CA LEU A 48 13.12 47.48 1.61
C LEU A 48 13.35 48.90 2.16
N ASP A 49 12.92 49.14 3.41
CA ASP A 49 13.17 50.39 4.14
C ASP A 49 14.61 50.37 4.67
N THR A 50 15.46 51.31 4.24
CA THR A 50 16.90 51.30 4.54
C THR A 50 17.23 51.82 5.96
N SER A 51 16.42 51.42 6.94
CA SER A 51 16.63 51.66 8.38
C SER A 51 16.84 50.34 9.15
N ASP A 52 17.25 49.29 8.45
CA ASP A 52 17.53 47.96 9.00
C ASP A 52 18.52 47.98 10.19
N PRO A 53 18.25 47.22 11.28
CA PRO A 53 19.28 46.88 12.25
C PRO A 53 20.36 46.02 11.58
N VAL A 54 21.62 46.17 12.01
CA VAL A 54 22.73 45.41 11.43
C VAL A 54 22.50 43.91 11.66
N PHE A 55 22.14 43.19 10.60
CA PHE A 55 21.96 41.74 10.62
C PHE A 55 23.33 41.04 10.67
N GLU A 56 23.86 40.91 11.89
CA GLU A 56 24.89 39.91 12.17
C GLU A 56 24.24 38.53 12.05
N GLY A 57 24.50 37.86 10.92
CA GLY A 57 23.83 36.61 10.59
C GLY A 57 24.15 35.50 11.60
N ASN A 58 23.13 35.07 12.35
CA ASN A 58 23.24 34.02 13.36
C ASN A 58 23.95 32.77 12.81
N THR A 59 25.05 32.37 13.44
CA THR A 59 25.75 31.11 13.15
C THR A 59 24.98 29.94 13.76
N SER A 60 23.86 29.56 13.13
CA SER A 60 23.05 28.41 13.55
C SER A 60 23.80 27.11 13.32
N ASP A 61 24.11 26.39 14.41
CA ASP A 61 24.49 24.98 14.34
C ASP A 61 23.26 24.11 13.99
N PHE A 62 23.50 23.04 13.23
CA PHE A 62 22.47 22.09 12.80
C PHE A 62 22.72 20.69 13.41
N PRO A 63 22.61 20.49 14.74
CA PRO A 63 23.10 19.28 15.41
C PRO A 63 22.36 17.99 15.01
N CYS A 64 21.10 18.09 14.57
CA CYS A 64 20.31 17.00 13.99
C CYS A 64 20.80 16.55 12.59
N LEU A 65 21.51 17.41 11.85
CA LEU A 65 22.28 17.01 10.67
C LEU A 65 23.60 16.37 11.13
N GLN A 66 23.47 15.26 11.86
CA GLN A 66 24.54 14.65 12.64
C GLN A 66 25.77 14.35 11.78
N LYS A 67 26.91 14.92 12.13
CA LYS A 67 28.22 14.52 11.59
C LYS A 67 28.57 13.16 12.20
N PHE A 68 28.27 12.08 11.49
CA PHE A 68 28.62 10.73 11.94
C PHE A 68 30.14 10.56 12.05
N ALA A 69 30.60 10.10 13.21
CA ALA A 69 31.96 9.62 13.39
C ALA A 69 32.11 8.24 12.72
N PRO A 70 33.33 7.87 12.25
CA PRO A 70 33.59 6.55 11.66
C PRO A 70 33.64 5.47 12.76
N GLY A 71 32.46 5.05 13.22
CA GLY A 71 32.25 3.82 13.99
C GLY A 71 31.80 2.66 13.09
N PRO A 72 31.84 1.41 13.58
CA PRO A 72 31.22 0.29 12.88
C PRO A 72 29.71 0.52 12.79
N GLU A 73 29.15 0.56 11.58
CA GLU A 73 27.71 0.68 11.38
C GLU A 73 26.96 -0.56 11.91
N PRO A 74 25.72 -0.42 12.38
CA PRO A 74 24.91 -1.55 12.82
C PRO A 74 24.62 -2.49 11.64
N ASN A 75 24.97 -3.77 11.81
CA ASN A 75 24.57 -4.82 10.86
C ASN A 75 23.04 -4.83 10.70
N TYR A 76 22.60 -4.77 9.45
CA TYR A 76 21.21 -4.91 9.06
C TYR A 76 20.64 -6.26 9.54
N GLU A 77 19.49 -6.27 10.24
CA GLU A 77 18.82 -7.50 10.66
C GLU A 77 18.15 -8.19 9.45
N GLN A 78 18.90 -9.05 8.75
CA GLN A 78 18.29 -10.04 7.86
C GLN A 78 17.55 -11.08 8.72
N LEU A 79 16.23 -10.97 8.79
CA LEU A 79 15.35 -12.03 9.29
C LEU A 79 15.52 -13.27 8.40
N HIS A 80 16.32 -14.23 8.87
CA HIS A 80 16.77 -15.41 8.12
C HIS A 80 15.99 -16.69 8.43
N ASP A 81 15.13 -16.67 9.45
CA ASP A 81 14.52 -17.86 10.06
C ASP A 81 12.98 -17.80 10.13
N GLY A 82 12.37 -18.94 10.47
CA GLY A 82 10.93 -19.12 10.61
C GLY A 82 10.17 -19.56 9.35
N TYR A 83 10.65 -19.19 8.16
CA TYR A 83 9.99 -19.47 6.88
C TYR A 83 10.48 -20.73 6.16
N GLU A 84 9.62 -21.30 5.32
CA GLU A 84 9.94 -22.34 4.33
C GLU A 84 10.35 -21.70 3.00
N VAL A 85 11.05 -22.44 2.13
CA VAL A 85 11.54 -21.93 0.83
C VAL A 85 11.21 -22.89 -0.31
N PHE A 86 10.34 -22.46 -1.22
CA PHE A 86 10.15 -23.12 -2.51
C PHE A 86 11.23 -22.64 -3.50
N ARG A 87 11.88 -23.58 -4.19
CA ARG A 87 12.90 -23.29 -5.22
C ARG A 87 12.40 -23.66 -6.61
N TYR A 88 12.69 -22.78 -7.56
CA TYR A 88 12.41 -22.96 -8.98
C TYR A 88 13.73 -22.82 -9.75
N ASP A 89 14.44 -23.94 -9.90
CA ASP A 89 15.74 -24.05 -10.58
C ASP A 89 15.63 -24.08 -12.12
N ASN A 90 14.70 -23.29 -12.66
CA ASN A 90 14.47 -23.10 -14.10
C ASN A 90 14.37 -21.60 -14.42
N VAL A 91 14.61 -21.23 -15.69
CA VAL A 91 14.59 -19.83 -16.12
C VAL A 91 13.18 -19.23 -16.02
N PHE A 92 12.96 -18.40 -15.01
CA PHE A 92 11.70 -17.69 -14.82
C PHE A 92 11.68 -16.42 -15.67
N LYS A 93 10.80 -16.37 -16.67
CA LYS A 93 10.60 -15.19 -17.53
C LYS A 93 9.74 -14.16 -16.81
N LEU A 94 10.18 -12.91 -16.82
CA LEU A 94 9.50 -11.72 -16.29
C LEU A 94 9.02 -10.83 -17.44
N LYS A 95 8.16 -9.85 -17.16
CA LYS A 95 7.79 -8.83 -18.16
C LYS A 95 9.00 -8.02 -18.65
N HIS A 96 9.98 -7.77 -17.77
CA HIS A 96 11.17 -6.95 -18.06
C HIS A 96 12.50 -7.66 -17.75
N GLY A 97 12.60 -8.96 -18.04
CA GLY A 97 13.85 -9.71 -17.93
C GLY A 97 13.65 -11.21 -17.68
N VAL A 98 14.67 -11.86 -17.12
CA VAL A 98 14.64 -13.25 -16.68
C VAL A 98 15.40 -13.42 -15.37
N LEU A 99 15.04 -14.42 -14.58
CA LEU A 99 15.84 -14.95 -13.48
C LEU A 99 16.29 -16.37 -13.85
N PRO A 100 17.60 -16.72 -13.80
CA PRO A 100 18.08 -18.06 -14.16
C PRO A 100 17.49 -19.18 -13.30
N LYS A 101 17.25 -18.84 -12.03
CA LYS A 101 16.48 -19.57 -11.03
C LYS A 101 15.92 -18.56 -10.04
N MET A 102 14.88 -18.94 -9.30
CA MET A 102 14.32 -18.12 -8.22
C MET A 102 13.89 -18.98 -7.03
N GLN A 103 13.67 -18.35 -5.88
CA GLN A 103 13.03 -18.96 -4.73
C GLN A 103 11.99 -18.03 -4.12
N ILE A 104 10.95 -18.61 -3.51
CA ILE A 104 9.90 -17.91 -2.78
C ILE A 104 9.92 -18.39 -1.33
N ALA A 105 10.15 -17.48 -0.40
CA ALA A 105 9.98 -17.71 1.03
C ALA A 105 8.51 -17.57 1.42
N TYR A 106 8.01 -18.51 2.20
CA TYR A 106 6.61 -18.57 2.60
C TYR A 106 6.41 -19.18 3.99
N GLU A 107 5.29 -18.84 4.61
CA GLU A 107 4.86 -19.37 5.90
C GLU A 107 3.39 -19.79 5.84
N THR A 108 2.98 -20.71 6.72
CA THR A 108 1.66 -21.33 6.68
C THR A 108 1.04 -21.52 8.07
N TRP A 109 -0.28 -21.34 8.19
CA TRP A 109 -1.03 -21.55 9.43
C TRP A 109 -2.34 -22.31 9.18
N GLY A 110 -2.77 -23.12 10.16
CA GLY A 110 -3.89 -24.03 10.01
C GLY A 110 -3.51 -25.31 9.24
N THR A 111 -4.52 -26.09 8.84
CA THR A 111 -4.32 -27.41 8.21
C THR A 111 -4.93 -27.46 6.82
N LEU A 112 -4.15 -27.87 5.82
CA LEU A 112 -4.62 -28.14 4.46
C LEU A 112 -5.49 -29.41 4.47
N ASN A 113 -6.73 -29.31 4.01
CA ASN A 113 -7.63 -30.47 3.98
C ASN A 113 -7.36 -31.40 2.79
N GLU A 114 -7.92 -32.62 2.82
CA GLU A 114 -7.71 -33.66 1.79
C GLU A 114 -8.06 -33.22 0.37
N ARG A 115 -9.09 -32.35 0.24
CA ARG A 115 -9.53 -31.79 -1.06
C ARG A 115 -8.68 -30.60 -1.51
N LYS A 116 -7.80 -30.10 -0.64
CA LYS A 116 -6.96 -28.90 -0.75
C LYS A 116 -7.73 -27.60 -1.03
N ASP A 117 -9.04 -27.59 -0.79
CA ASP A 117 -9.95 -26.52 -1.19
C ASP A 117 -10.05 -25.35 -0.19
N ASN A 118 -9.49 -25.50 1.02
CA ASN A 118 -9.54 -24.50 2.09
C ASN A 118 -8.35 -23.51 2.13
N THR A 119 -7.58 -23.42 1.04
CA THR A 119 -6.36 -22.58 0.99
C THR A 119 -6.69 -21.09 0.87
N VAL A 120 -6.14 -20.26 1.77
CA VAL A 120 -6.21 -18.79 1.70
C VAL A 120 -4.81 -18.24 1.40
N LEU A 121 -4.63 -17.66 0.21
CA LEU A 121 -3.38 -16.99 -0.17
C LEU A 121 -3.42 -15.54 0.33
N LEU A 122 -2.52 -15.21 1.27
CA LEU A 122 -2.37 -13.88 1.83
C LEU A 122 -1.32 -13.08 1.06
N GLN A 123 -1.74 -11.92 0.56
CA GLN A 123 -0.98 -11.01 -0.28
C GLN A 123 -0.53 -9.80 0.52
N THR A 124 0.78 -9.56 0.59
CA THR A 124 1.36 -8.59 1.53
C THR A 124 1.38 -7.16 1.00
N GLY A 125 1.40 -6.17 1.90
CA GLY A 125 1.74 -4.79 1.59
C GLY A 125 3.25 -4.63 1.36
N ILE A 126 3.68 -3.53 0.73
CA ILE A 126 5.06 -3.35 0.24
C ILE A 126 6.16 -3.73 1.25
N SER A 127 6.02 -3.36 2.53
CA SER A 127 7.04 -3.56 3.55
C SER A 127 6.89 -4.85 4.38
N ALA A 128 5.97 -5.75 4.02
CA ALA A 128 5.59 -6.90 4.84
C ALA A 128 6.14 -8.23 4.28
N SER A 129 6.77 -9.01 5.17
CA SER A 129 7.33 -10.33 4.89
C SER A 129 6.26 -11.44 4.82
N SER A 130 6.69 -12.69 4.62
CA SER A 130 5.86 -13.87 4.84
C SER A 130 5.23 -13.90 6.24
N HIS A 131 5.89 -13.34 7.25
CA HIS A 131 5.57 -13.51 8.67
C HIS A 131 4.32 -12.71 9.10
N ALA A 132 3.16 -13.18 8.69
CA ALA A 132 1.87 -12.56 9.00
C ALA A 132 1.38 -12.90 10.41
N ARG A 133 1.82 -14.02 11.00
CA ARG A 133 1.48 -14.44 12.37
C ARG A 133 2.62 -15.26 13.00
N SER A 134 2.78 -15.13 14.31
CA SER A 134 3.65 -15.95 15.16
C SER A 134 3.48 -17.46 14.95
N THR A 135 4.60 -18.19 14.99
CA THR A 135 4.68 -19.66 14.89
C THR A 135 5.57 -20.21 16.01
N GLU A 136 5.64 -21.53 16.15
CA GLU A 136 6.61 -22.15 17.06
C GLU A 136 8.07 -21.89 16.65
N LYS A 137 8.32 -21.79 15.32
CA LYS A 137 9.64 -21.51 14.73
C LYS A 137 10.04 -20.03 14.87
N ASN A 138 9.11 -19.11 14.70
CA ASN A 138 9.32 -17.67 14.88
C ASN A 138 8.22 -17.08 15.77
N ARG A 139 8.57 -16.80 17.02
CA ARG A 139 7.66 -16.29 18.06
C ARG A 139 7.53 -14.77 18.10
N ARG A 140 8.15 -14.03 17.18
CA ARG A 140 7.89 -12.59 17.04
C ARG A 140 6.40 -12.41 16.63
N PRO A 141 5.70 -11.31 17.01
CA PRO A 141 4.36 -11.03 16.48
C PRO A 141 4.41 -10.76 14.98
N GLY A 142 3.52 -11.39 14.21
CA GLY A 142 3.43 -11.17 12.77
C GLY A 142 2.70 -9.89 12.38
N TRP A 143 2.84 -9.44 11.12
CA TRP A 143 2.25 -8.17 10.68
C TRP A 143 0.71 -8.16 10.64
N TRP A 144 0.06 -9.33 10.76
CA TRP A 144 -1.39 -9.49 10.83
C TRP A 144 -1.82 -10.43 11.99
N GLU A 145 -1.04 -10.41 13.08
CA GLU A 145 -1.16 -11.30 14.25
C GLU A 145 -2.58 -11.46 14.80
N ASP A 146 -3.36 -10.37 14.84
CA ASP A 146 -4.72 -10.38 15.39
C ASP A 146 -5.85 -10.66 14.39
N PHE A 147 -5.53 -10.70 13.10
CA PHE A 147 -6.46 -11.14 12.07
C PHE A 147 -6.41 -12.66 11.87
N ILE A 148 -5.25 -13.29 12.03
CA ILE A 148 -5.03 -14.72 11.75
C ILE A 148 -5.02 -15.53 13.05
N GLY A 149 -5.67 -16.70 13.05
CA GLY A 149 -5.57 -17.69 14.14
C GLY A 149 -6.90 -18.39 14.48
N PRO A 150 -6.91 -19.28 15.48
CA PRO A 150 -8.11 -20.03 15.86
C PRO A 150 -9.27 -19.10 16.22
N GLY A 151 -10.37 -19.17 15.47
CA GLY A 151 -11.55 -18.35 15.69
C GLY A 151 -11.41 -16.86 15.34
N LYS A 152 -10.25 -16.38 14.86
CA LYS A 152 -10.02 -14.97 14.45
C LYS A 152 -10.69 -14.66 13.10
N ALA A 153 -10.32 -13.57 12.43
CA ALA A 153 -10.91 -13.13 11.15
C ALA A 153 -10.57 -14.07 9.98
N VAL A 154 -9.32 -14.56 9.94
CA VAL A 154 -8.86 -15.66 9.10
C VAL A 154 -8.69 -16.87 10.01
N ASP A 155 -9.78 -17.63 10.15
CA ASP A 155 -9.88 -18.73 11.12
C ASP A 155 -9.04 -19.95 10.71
N THR A 156 -7.91 -20.17 11.39
CA THR A 156 -6.99 -21.28 11.09
C THR A 156 -7.52 -22.66 11.50
N ASN A 157 -8.68 -22.72 12.17
CA ASN A 157 -9.41 -23.98 12.38
C ASN A 157 -10.17 -24.42 11.11
N LYS A 158 -10.35 -23.52 10.13
CA LYS A 158 -11.11 -23.73 8.89
C LYS A 158 -10.22 -23.65 7.66
N PHE A 159 -9.30 -22.68 7.63
CA PHE A 159 -8.49 -22.36 6.47
C PHE A 159 -7.02 -22.72 6.64
N PHE A 160 -6.40 -23.14 5.54
CA PHE A 160 -4.95 -23.24 5.40
C PHE A 160 -4.42 -21.94 4.82
N VAL A 161 -3.87 -21.07 5.68
CA VAL A 161 -3.35 -19.77 5.27
C VAL A 161 -1.93 -19.96 4.75
N ILE A 162 -1.61 -19.39 3.59
CA ILE A 162 -0.25 -19.31 3.02
C ILE A 162 0.07 -17.83 2.83
N CYS A 163 1.20 -17.36 3.35
CA CYS A 163 1.70 -16.00 3.12
C CYS A 163 3.11 -16.06 2.53
N THR A 164 3.37 -15.32 1.46
CA THR A 164 4.67 -15.31 0.76
C THR A 164 5.35 -13.94 0.88
N ASN A 165 6.66 -13.90 1.13
CA ASN A 165 7.42 -12.71 0.78
C ASN A 165 7.50 -12.61 -0.77
N LEU A 166 7.28 -11.41 -1.33
CA LEU A 166 7.18 -11.21 -2.77
C LEU A 166 8.48 -11.55 -3.51
N LEU A 167 8.37 -11.95 -4.79
CA LEU A 167 9.48 -11.88 -5.73
C LEU A 167 9.92 -10.41 -5.89
N GLY A 168 11.20 -10.13 -5.74
CA GLY A 168 11.75 -8.77 -5.59
C GLY A 168 11.84 -8.28 -4.14
N GLY A 169 11.22 -8.98 -3.18
CA GLY A 169 11.31 -8.73 -1.74
C GLY A 169 12.69 -9.06 -1.15
N CYS A 170 12.87 -8.79 0.15
CA CYS A 170 14.15 -8.99 0.85
C CYS A 170 14.10 -10.04 1.98
N PHE A 171 12.92 -10.55 2.35
CA PHE A 171 12.76 -11.58 3.37
C PHE A 171 12.72 -12.98 2.75
N GLY A 172 13.90 -13.47 2.32
CA GLY A 172 14.11 -14.85 1.86
C GLY A 172 13.75 -15.17 0.41
N SER A 173 12.76 -14.54 -0.20
CA SER A 173 12.48 -14.71 -1.65
C SER A 173 13.51 -13.99 -2.51
N THR A 174 13.67 -14.44 -3.76
CA THR A 174 14.65 -13.84 -4.69
C THR A 174 14.31 -12.37 -5.01
N GLY A 175 15.25 -11.48 -4.73
CA GLY A 175 15.18 -10.04 -4.97
C GLY A 175 16.56 -9.40 -5.19
N PRO A 176 16.66 -8.06 -5.24
CA PRO A 176 17.93 -7.34 -5.41
C PRO A 176 19.03 -7.72 -4.41
N SER A 177 18.67 -8.01 -3.16
CA SER A 177 19.61 -8.47 -2.12
C SER A 177 20.04 -9.94 -2.25
N SER A 178 19.46 -10.72 -3.16
CA SER A 178 19.86 -12.11 -3.40
C SER A 178 21.13 -12.21 -4.25
N ILE A 179 21.89 -13.30 -4.09
CA ILE A 179 23.04 -13.60 -4.94
C ILE A 179 22.59 -14.01 -6.35
N ASN A 180 23.17 -13.36 -7.36
CA ASN A 180 23.06 -13.70 -8.77
C ASN A 180 23.96 -14.91 -9.08
N PRO A 181 23.41 -16.06 -9.50
CA PRO A 181 24.18 -17.28 -9.74
C PRO A 181 25.09 -17.24 -10.98
N ILE A 182 25.05 -16.16 -11.77
CA ILE A 182 25.96 -15.95 -12.91
C ILE A 182 27.23 -15.19 -12.49
N THR A 183 27.13 -14.31 -11.50
CA THR A 183 28.22 -13.38 -11.11
C THR A 183 28.73 -13.58 -9.68
N ASP A 184 28.15 -14.51 -8.92
CA ASP A 184 28.45 -14.81 -7.51
C ASP A 184 28.55 -13.54 -6.63
N SER A 185 27.58 -12.66 -6.81
CA SER A 185 27.45 -11.35 -6.15
C SER A 185 25.98 -10.96 -6.07
N HIS A 186 25.61 -10.03 -5.19
CA HIS A 186 24.23 -9.54 -5.09
C HIS A 186 23.72 -9.01 -6.44
N TYR A 187 22.45 -9.28 -6.79
CA TYR A 187 21.85 -8.73 -8.02
C TYR A 187 21.90 -7.19 -8.03
N ALA A 188 21.66 -6.53 -6.90
CA ALA A 188 21.62 -5.07 -6.79
C ALA A 188 20.71 -4.45 -7.87
N THR A 189 21.19 -3.42 -8.56
CA THR A 189 20.50 -2.79 -9.71
C THR A 189 20.63 -3.57 -11.03
N THR A 190 21.28 -4.75 -11.05
CA THR A 190 21.14 -5.70 -12.18
C THR A 190 19.89 -6.58 -12.06
N PHE A 191 19.16 -6.51 -10.94
CA PHE A 191 17.89 -7.22 -10.80
C PHE A 191 16.90 -6.77 -11.89
N PRO A 192 16.18 -7.68 -12.56
CA PRO A 192 15.17 -7.31 -13.55
C PRO A 192 13.97 -6.60 -12.89
N ILE A 193 13.33 -5.66 -13.61
CA ILE A 193 12.16 -4.95 -13.07
C ILE A 193 10.99 -5.93 -12.95
N VAL A 194 10.62 -6.25 -11.71
CA VAL A 194 9.47 -7.09 -11.38
C VAL A 194 8.16 -6.30 -11.45
N THR A 195 7.09 -6.95 -11.89
CA THR A 195 5.72 -6.43 -11.85
C THR A 195 4.82 -7.30 -10.98
N ILE A 196 3.66 -6.79 -10.56
CA ILE A 196 2.70 -7.56 -9.77
C ILE A 196 2.29 -8.88 -10.48
N PRO A 197 1.96 -8.91 -11.79
CA PRO A 197 1.76 -10.16 -12.53
C PRO A 197 2.92 -11.16 -12.50
N ASP A 198 4.17 -10.69 -12.41
CA ASP A 198 5.32 -11.58 -12.27
C ASP A 198 5.35 -12.27 -10.90
N ALA A 199 5.07 -11.51 -9.83
CA ALA A 199 4.98 -12.05 -8.48
C ALA A 199 3.84 -13.09 -8.33
N ILE A 200 2.66 -12.82 -8.90
CA ILE A 200 1.54 -13.79 -8.89
C ILE A 200 1.94 -15.08 -9.62
N ARG A 201 2.58 -15.00 -10.79
CA ARG A 201 3.04 -16.20 -11.51
C ARG A 201 4.05 -17.02 -10.69
N ALA A 202 4.89 -16.39 -9.88
CA ALA A 202 5.80 -17.09 -8.99
C ALA A 202 5.09 -17.75 -7.79
N GLN A 203 4.06 -17.10 -7.23
CA GLN A 203 3.20 -17.69 -6.18
C GLN A 203 2.41 -18.89 -6.70
N PHE A 204 1.92 -18.86 -7.93
CA PHE A 204 1.19 -20.00 -8.50
C PHE A 204 2.08 -21.21 -8.77
N LEU A 205 3.37 -21.02 -9.08
CA LEU A 205 4.35 -22.12 -9.12
C LEU A 205 4.59 -22.76 -7.73
N LEU A 206 4.54 -21.96 -6.65
CA LEU A 206 4.52 -22.48 -5.27
C LEU A 206 3.23 -23.28 -4.98
N LEU A 207 2.07 -22.78 -5.40
CA LEU A 207 0.80 -23.51 -5.25
C LEU A 207 0.82 -24.84 -6.03
N ASP A 208 1.38 -24.86 -7.24
CA ASP A 208 1.58 -26.07 -8.05
C ASP A 208 2.50 -27.07 -7.35
N HIS A 209 3.60 -26.61 -6.76
CA HIS A 209 4.53 -27.44 -5.98
C HIS A 209 3.87 -28.05 -4.72
N LEU A 210 3.02 -27.30 -4.03
CA LEU A 210 2.19 -27.81 -2.92
C LEU A 210 1.00 -28.66 -3.42
N GLY A 211 0.80 -28.77 -4.74
CA GLY A 211 -0.29 -29.50 -5.38
C GLY A 211 -1.68 -28.90 -5.09
N ILE A 212 -1.77 -27.58 -4.92
CA ILE A 212 -3.00 -26.83 -4.64
C ILE A 212 -3.54 -26.27 -5.96
N ASN A 213 -4.45 -27.02 -6.59
CA ASN A 213 -5.01 -26.61 -7.88
C ASN A 213 -5.90 -25.36 -7.78
N LYS A 214 -6.66 -25.20 -6.70
CA LYS A 214 -7.58 -24.06 -6.52
C LYS A 214 -7.55 -23.54 -5.09
N ILE A 215 -7.42 -22.23 -4.93
CA ILE A 215 -7.47 -21.56 -3.61
C ILE A 215 -8.91 -21.15 -3.27
N HIS A 216 -9.26 -21.23 -1.98
CA HIS A 216 -10.51 -20.69 -1.43
C HIS A 216 -10.59 -19.18 -1.66
N ALA A 217 -9.54 -18.46 -1.27
CA ALA A 217 -9.48 -17.01 -1.42
C ALA A 217 -8.06 -16.50 -1.67
N ALA A 218 -7.93 -15.39 -2.40
CA ALA A 218 -6.79 -14.48 -2.27
C ALA A 218 -7.23 -13.25 -1.44
N VAL A 219 -6.49 -12.94 -0.37
CA VAL A 219 -6.79 -11.84 0.55
C VAL A 219 -5.60 -10.90 0.55
N GLY A 220 -5.82 -9.59 0.40
CA GLY A 220 -4.70 -8.66 0.36
C GLY A 220 -5.04 -7.21 0.63
N SER A 221 -4.05 -6.51 1.19
CA SER A 221 -4.17 -5.12 1.62
C SER A 221 -3.09 -4.24 0.98
N SER A 222 -3.41 -2.99 0.61
CA SER A 222 -2.49 -2.08 -0.08
C SER A 222 -2.03 -2.66 -1.44
N MET A 223 -0.72 -2.79 -1.67
CA MET A 223 -0.12 -3.59 -2.75
C MET A 223 -0.66 -5.04 -2.79
N GLY A 224 -1.06 -5.60 -1.64
CA GLY A 224 -1.76 -6.87 -1.52
C GLY A 224 -3.13 -6.87 -2.18
N GLY A 225 -3.87 -5.76 -2.14
CA GLY A 225 -5.16 -5.63 -2.82
C GLY A 225 -5.02 -5.69 -4.34
N MET A 226 -3.98 -5.03 -4.87
CA MET A 226 -3.60 -5.14 -6.30
C MET A 226 -3.22 -6.58 -6.66
N GLN A 227 -2.45 -7.26 -5.80
CA GLN A 227 -2.09 -8.67 -5.98
C GLN A 227 -3.31 -9.59 -5.95
N ALA A 228 -4.31 -9.34 -5.08
CA ALA A 228 -5.56 -10.11 -5.05
C ALA A 228 -6.40 -9.92 -6.33
N LEU A 229 -6.51 -8.68 -6.83
CA LEU A 229 -7.15 -8.39 -8.13
C LEU A 229 -6.40 -9.07 -9.29
N ALA A 230 -5.06 -8.96 -9.32
CA ALA A 230 -4.23 -9.62 -10.33
C ALA A 230 -4.34 -11.16 -10.26
N THR A 231 -4.44 -11.73 -9.06
CA THR A 231 -4.64 -13.17 -8.83
C THR A 231 -5.90 -13.67 -9.52
N ALA A 232 -7.06 -13.04 -9.26
CA ALA A 232 -8.31 -13.42 -9.91
C ALA A 232 -8.34 -13.10 -11.42
N ALA A 233 -7.60 -12.08 -11.89
CA ALA A 233 -7.57 -11.71 -13.31
C ALA A 233 -6.62 -12.58 -14.16
N LEU A 234 -5.60 -13.20 -13.55
CA LEU A 234 -4.65 -14.09 -14.21
C LEU A 234 -5.04 -15.57 -14.11
N TYR A 235 -5.71 -15.96 -13.02
CA TYR A 235 -6.01 -17.35 -12.66
C TYR A 235 -7.48 -17.51 -12.23
N SER A 236 -8.41 -16.99 -13.03
CA SER A 236 -9.84 -16.87 -12.71
C SER A 236 -10.56 -18.21 -12.46
N ASP A 237 -10.04 -19.30 -13.02
CA ASP A 237 -10.49 -20.68 -12.83
C ASP A 237 -9.96 -21.29 -11.51
N ARG A 238 -8.78 -20.86 -11.04
CA ARG A 238 -8.07 -21.36 -9.85
C ARG A 238 -8.28 -20.54 -8.56
N VAL A 239 -9.17 -19.55 -8.59
CA VAL A 239 -9.51 -18.69 -7.43
C VAL A 239 -11.02 -18.75 -7.14
N ASN A 240 -11.43 -19.10 -5.92
CA ASN A 240 -12.86 -19.19 -5.57
C ASN A 240 -13.47 -17.84 -5.14
N ARG A 241 -12.73 -16.94 -4.47
CA ARG A 241 -13.13 -15.56 -4.15
C ARG A 241 -11.91 -14.66 -3.90
N ILE A 242 -12.09 -13.33 -3.83
CA ILE A 242 -11.02 -12.40 -3.44
C ILE A 242 -11.45 -11.31 -2.46
N ILE A 243 -10.48 -10.81 -1.69
CA ILE A 243 -10.63 -9.65 -0.80
C ILE A 243 -9.52 -8.64 -1.12
N SER A 244 -9.91 -7.41 -1.48
CA SER A 244 -9.00 -6.28 -1.76
C SER A 244 -9.28 -5.13 -0.78
N ILE A 245 -8.29 -4.80 0.07
CA ILE A 245 -8.40 -3.81 1.15
C ILE A 245 -7.46 -2.63 0.85
N SER A 246 -7.99 -1.40 0.75
CA SER A 246 -7.23 -0.21 0.33
C SER A 246 -6.35 -0.44 -0.93
N GLY A 247 -6.87 -1.21 -1.88
CA GLY A 247 -6.25 -1.45 -3.20
C GLY A 247 -6.75 -0.49 -4.27
N CYS A 248 -6.25 -0.65 -5.49
CA CYS A 248 -6.70 0.07 -6.69
C CYS A 248 -6.57 -0.81 -7.95
N VAL A 249 -7.31 -0.48 -9.02
CA VAL A 249 -7.07 -1.05 -10.37
C VAL A 249 -5.79 -0.52 -11.03
N LYS A 250 -5.40 0.71 -10.67
CA LYS A 250 -4.21 1.45 -11.12
C LYS A 250 -3.92 2.59 -10.13
N PRO A 251 -2.67 2.93 -9.77
CA PRO A 251 -2.41 4.01 -8.81
C PRO A 251 -2.71 5.41 -9.37
N THR A 252 -3.08 6.35 -8.47
CA THR A 252 -3.26 7.77 -8.82
C THR A 252 -1.94 8.50 -9.10
N PRO A 253 -1.97 9.64 -9.82
CA PRO A 253 -0.81 10.52 -9.97
C PRO A 253 -0.20 10.96 -8.62
N THR A 254 -1.02 11.24 -7.60
CA THR A 254 -0.56 11.62 -6.26
C THR A 254 0.23 10.47 -5.60
N ALA A 255 -0.28 9.25 -5.68
CA ALA A 255 0.38 8.07 -5.14
C ALA A 255 1.71 7.77 -5.85
N ILE A 256 1.76 7.96 -7.17
CA ILE A 256 2.97 7.83 -7.99
C ILE A 256 3.99 8.92 -7.65
N ALA A 257 3.55 10.17 -7.44
CA ALA A 257 4.40 11.29 -7.05
C ALA A 257 5.04 11.07 -5.67
N LEU A 258 4.26 10.63 -4.68
CA LEU A 258 4.77 10.32 -3.34
C LEU A 258 5.81 9.18 -3.39
N ARG A 259 5.51 8.08 -4.08
CA ARG A 259 6.47 6.97 -4.26
C ARG A 259 7.69 7.35 -5.11
N TYR A 260 7.55 8.28 -6.05
CA TYR A 260 8.70 8.85 -6.77
C TYR A 260 9.62 9.63 -5.83
N LEU A 261 9.08 10.45 -4.92
CA LEU A 261 9.87 11.17 -3.92
C LEU A 261 10.57 10.20 -2.94
N GLN A 262 9.87 9.18 -2.44
CA GLN A 262 10.47 8.12 -1.60
C GLN A 262 11.68 7.45 -2.28
N ARG A 263 11.53 7.06 -3.55
CA ARG A 263 12.65 6.48 -4.32
C ARG A 263 13.76 7.50 -4.57
N ARG A 264 13.41 8.77 -4.83
CA ARG A 264 14.38 9.83 -5.13
C ARG A 264 15.27 10.15 -3.94
N VAL A 265 14.72 10.30 -2.73
CA VAL A 265 15.53 10.58 -1.53
C VAL A 265 16.47 9.42 -1.19
N LEU A 266 16.05 8.18 -1.46
CA LEU A 266 16.87 6.98 -1.31
C LEU A 266 18.03 6.96 -2.32
N MET A 267 17.76 7.18 -3.61
CA MET A 267 18.80 7.21 -4.65
C MET A 267 19.75 8.42 -4.55
N THR A 268 19.42 9.44 -3.75
CA THR A 268 20.32 10.57 -3.44
C THR A 268 21.16 10.37 -2.18
N ASP A 269 21.04 9.24 -1.47
CA ASP A 269 21.98 8.91 -0.40
C ASP A 269 23.36 8.58 -1.02
N PRO A 270 24.45 9.26 -0.62
CA PRO A 270 25.79 8.99 -1.16
C PRO A 270 26.24 7.55 -0.93
N ASN A 271 25.76 6.89 0.13
CA ASN A 271 26.10 5.51 0.44
C ASN A 271 25.33 4.51 -0.42
N TRP A 272 24.29 4.92 -1.18
CA TRP A 272 23.52 3.99 -2.03
C TRP A 272 24.36 3.42 -3.17
N ASN A 273 25.44 4.10 -3.59
CA ASN A 273 26.45 3.59 -4.54
C ASN A 273 25.83 2.94 -5.81
N SER A 274 24.85 3.60 -6.43
CA SER A 274 24.09 3.08 -7.59
C SER A 274 23.43 1.70 -7.38
N GLY A 275 23.17 1.33 -6.12
CA GLY A 275 22.63 0.04 -5.69
C GLY A 275 23.66 -0.94 -5.11
N TYR A 276 24.96 -0.66 -5.23
CA TYR A 276 26.05 -1.57 -4.87
C TYR A 276 26.62 -1.29 -3.46
N TYR A 277 25.74 -1.14 -2.47
CA TYR A 277 26.10 -0.86 -1.07
C TYR A 277 26.40 -2.10 -0.22
N TYR A 278 26.09 -3.31 -0.70
CA TYR A 278 26.12 -4.55 0.11
C TYR A 278 27.47 -4.89 0.78
N ASN A 279 28.58 -4.42 0.22
CA ASN A 279 29.94 -4.60 0.76
C ASN A 279 30.53 -3.30 1.32
N GLY A 280 29.69 -2.33 1.69
CA GLY A 280 30.10 -0.98 2.09
C GLY A 280 29.16 -0.35 3.12
N ILE A 281 29.16 0.98 3.15
CA ILE A 281 28.35 1.79 4.07
C ILE A 281 26.87 1.71 3.64
N PHE A 282 25.94 1.57 4.58
CA PHE A 282 24.53 1.39 4.26
C PHE A 282 23.83 2.75 3.98
N PRO A 283 22.90 2.85 3.00
CA PRO A 283 22.16 4.08 2.70
C PRO A 283 21.02 4.34 3.71
N LYS A 284 21.39 4.43 4.99
CA LYS A 284 20.49 4.57 6.13
C LYS A 284 19.67 5.87 6.06
N ARG A 285 20.30 6.97 5.63
CA ARG A 285 19.65 8.29 5.55
C ARG A 285 18.58 8.30 4.47
N GLY A 286 18.88 7.76 3.30
CA GLY A 286 17.93 7.59 2.19
C GLY A 286 16.75 6.70 2.57
N MET A 287 17.02 5.58 3.24
CA MET A 287 16.00 4.67 3.77
C MET A 287 15.08 5.31 4.81
N LYS A 288 15.67 6.04 5.77
CA LYS A 288 14.97 6.79 6.80
C LYS A 288 14.03 7.84 6.18
N LEU A 289 14.57 8.73 5.33
CA LEU A 289 13.78 9.77 4.63
C LEU A 289 12.67 9.17 3.76
N ALA A 290 12.92 8.04 3.07
CA ALA A 290 11.92 7.34 2.29
C ALA A 290 10.78 6.79 3.16
N ARG A 291 11.07 6.30 4.37
CA ARG A 291 10.05 5.85 5.32
C ARG A 291 9.26 7.00 5.92
N GLU A 292 9.89 8.14 6.20
CA GLU A 292 9.23 9.33 6.74
C GLU A 292 8.16 9.85 5.78
N ILE A 293 8.53 10.02 4.50
CA ILE A 293 7.61 10.37 3.40
C ILE A 293 6.51 9.30 3.25
N GLY A 294 6.83 8.02 3.46
CA GLY A 294 5.82 6.95 3.52
C GLY A 294 4.83 7.11 4.66
N THR A 295 5.33 7.33 5.88
CA THR A 295 4.56 7.41 7.12
C THR A 295 3.52 8.51 7.07
N ILE A 296 3.88 9.69 6.53
CA ILE A 296 2.95 10.80 6.29
C ILE A 296 1.75 10.36 5.43
N GLY A 297 2.00 9.56 4.38
CA GLY A 297 0.98 9.05 3.47
C GLY A 297 0.17 7.85 3.99
N TYR A 298 0.66 7.13 5.01
CA TYR A 298 -0.02 5.96 5.54
C TYR A 298 -1.12 6.28 6.56
N ARG A 299 -1.10 7.45 7.19
CA ARG A 299 -2.10 7.91 8.17
C ARG A 299 -2.95 9.06 7.62
N SER A 300 -3.86 9.58 8.44
CA SER A 300 -4.77 10.66 8.06
C SER A 300 -4.52 11.95 8.85
N GLY A 301 -4.89 13.09 8.26
CA GLY A 301 -4.92 14.39 8.95
C GLY A 301 -5.71 14.35 10.28
N PRO A 302 -6.93 13.76 10.33
CA PRO A 302 -7.66 13.56 11.58
C PRO A 302 -6.91 12.75 12.64
N GLU A 303 -6.11 11.74 12.27
CA GLU A 303 -5.23 11.06 13.23
C GLU A 303 -4.10 12.00 13.69
N TRP A 304 -3.44 12.72 12.78
CA TRP A 304 -2.33 13.62 13.11
C TRP A 304 -2.75 14.75 14.06
N GLU A 305 -3.87 15.43 13.79
CA GLU A 305 -4.42 16.47 14.65
C GLU A 305 -4.77 15.92 16.04
N THR A 306 -5.47 14.78 16.08
CA THR A 306 -5.87 14.13 17.36
C THR A 306 -4.66 13.68 18.17
N ARG A 307 -3.65 13.07 17.52
CA ARG A 307 -2.49 12.49 18.21
C ARG A 307 -1.41 13.50 18.56
N PHE A 308 -1.28 14.61 17.84
CA PHE A 308 -0.16 15.55 17.99
C PHE A 308 -0.61 17.02 18.02
N GLY A 309 -1.45 17.44 17.08
CA GLY A 309 -1.81 18.86 16.90
C GLY A 309 -0.57 19.75 16.81
N HIS A 310 -0.59 20.93 17.43
CA HIS A 310 0.53 21.88 17.46
C HIS A 310 1.40 21.77 18.74
N ARG A 311 1.58 20.57 19.31
CA ARG A 311 2.34 20.41 20.56
C ARG A 311 3.86 20.38 20.33
N LYS A 312 4.56 21.24 21.06
CA LYS A 312 6.03 21.37 21.10
C LYS A 312 6.68 20.55 22.22
N ARG A 313 7.99 20.34 22.08
CA ARG A 313 8.92 19.87 23.12
C ARG A 313 9.78 20.97 23.71
N THR A 314 10.20 21.93 22.90
CA THR A 314 11.03 23.08 23.27
C THR A 314 10.37 24.36 22.78
N GLU A 315 10.46 25.46 23.54
CA GLU A 315 9.97 26.76 23.05
C GLU A 315 10.97 27.44 22.11
N GLU A 316 12.28 27.30 22.40
CA GLU A 316 13.37 27.80 21.54
C GLU A 316 13.25 27.24 20.12
N PRO A 317 13.21 28.10 19.08
CA PRO A 317 13.15 27.69 17.69
C PRO A 317 14.35 26.84 17.27
N SER A 318 14.12 25.79 16.48
CA SER A 318 15.19 24.97 15.92
C SER A 318 14.89 24.48 14.51
N PHE A 319 15.94 24.15 13.75
CA PHE A 319 15.83 23.34 12.54
C PHE A 319 15.86 21.82 12.83
N CYS A 320 15.97 21.47 14.10
CA CYS A 320 15.83 20.10 14.62
C CYS A 320 14.44 19.88 15.20
N PRO A 321 13.97 18.63 15.36
CA PRO A 321 12.61 18.32 15.84
C PRO A 321 12.20 19.13 17.08
N GLN A 322 11.22 20.01 16.90
CA GLN A 322 10.64 20.88 17.93
C GLN A 322 9.22 20.42 18.29
N PHE A 323 8.50 19.79 17.36
CA PHE A 323 7.13 19.31 17.53
C PHE A 323 7.08 17.79 17.78
N GLU A 324 6.09 17.32 18.56
CA GLU A 324 5.95 15.89 18.88
C GLU A 324 5.73 14.99 17.64
N ILE A 325 5.17 15.55 16.55
CA ILE A 325 5.03 14.85 15.27
C ILE A 325 6.38 14.68 14.56
N GLU A 326 7.33 15.61 14.70
CA GLU A 326 8.65 15.54 14.07
C GLU A 326 9.48 14.45 14.73
N GLU A 327 9.51 14.40 16.07
CA GLU A 327 10.11 13.29 16.84
C GLU A 327 9.51 11.93 16.46
N TYR A 328 8.19 11.87 16.25
CA TYR A 328 7.52 10.64 15.87
C TYR A 328 7.90 10.17 14.46
N ILE A 329 7.93 11.08 13.49
CA ILE A 329 8.32 10.79 12.10
C ILE A 329 9.79 10.35 12.04
N GLU A 330 10.70 11.10 12.67
CA GLU A 330 12.12 10.78 12.90
C GLU A 330 12.29 9.35 13.45
N HIS A 331 11.54 9.01 14.52
CA HIS A 331 11.59 7.68 15.13
C HIS A 331 11.04 6.56 14.22
N GLN A 332 9.96 6.80 13.47
CA GLN A 332 9.45 5.81 12.51
C GLN A 332 10.42 5.58 11.35
N GLY A 333 11.10 6.63 10.89
CA GLY A 333 12.15 6.56 9.86
C GLY A 333 13.36 5.76 10.34
N GLU A 334 13.92 6.15 11.48
CA GLU A 334 15.08 5.51 12.11
C GLU A 334 14.83 4.02 12.37
N LYS A 335 13.70 3.66 12.99
CA LYS A 335 13.34 2.27 13.31
C LYS A 335 13.25 1.35 12.08
N PHE A 336 12.75 1.86 10.96
CA PHE A 336 12.61 1.08 9.72
C PHE A 336 13.91 1.00 8.92
N SER A 337 14.80 1.98 9.06
CA SER A 337 15.94 2.19 8.16
C SER A 337 16.86 0.96 8.03
N LEU A 338 16.99 0.17 9.09
CA LEU A 338 17.86 -1.02 9.17
C LEU A 338 17.11 -2.35 9.08
N THR A 339 15.81 -2.34 8.73
CA THR A 339 14.95 -3.54 8.69
C THR A 339 14.40 -3.87 7.30
N TYR A 340 14.75 -3.09 6.27
CA TYR A 340 14.23 -3.28 4.91
C TYR A 340 15.25 -2.92 3.83
N ASP A 341 15.40 -3.74 2.78
CA ASP A 341 16.47 -3.53 1.78
C ASP A 341 16.20 -2.33 0.86
N PRO A 342 17.17 -1.41 0.69
CA PRO A 342 17.02 -0.21 -0.13
C PRO A 342 16.64 -0.48 -1.59
N ASN A 343 17.28 -1.43 -2.25
CA ASN A 343 16.97 -1.77 -3.64
C ASN A 343 15.58 -2.43 -3.73
N THR A 344 15.24 -3.40 -2.87
CA THR A 344 13.89 -3.97 -2.79
C THR A 344 12.82 -2.88 -2.64
N LEU A 345 13.07 -1.83 -1.85
CA LEU A 345 12.16 -0.70 -1.73
C LEU A 345 11.98 0.03 -3.07
N LEU A 346 13.06 0.30 -3.81
CA LEU A 346 12.99 0.87 -5.16
C LEU A 346 12.18 0.00 -6.12
N TYR A 347 12.45 -1.31 -6.14
CA TYR A 347 11.87 -2.26 -7.09
C TYR A 347 10.38 -2.53 -6.81
N LEU A 348 9.97 -2.81 -5.57
CA LEU A 348 8.56 -3.03 -5.25
C LEU A 348 7.75 -1.71 -5.32
N SER A 349 8.35 -0.57 -4.96
CA SER A 349 7.73 0.75 -5.18
C SER A 349 7.49 1.03 -6.68
N LYS A 350 8.42 0.59 -7.55
CA LYS A 350 8.23 0.65 -9.01
C LYS A 350 7.19 -0.36 -9.51
N ALA A 351 7.15 -1.58 -8.95
CA ALA A 351 6.16 -2.60 -9.30
C ALA A 351 4.72 -2.14 -9.03
N ILE A 352 4.50 -1.35 -7.96
CA ILE A 352 3.21 -0.68 -7.69
C ILE A 352 2.90 0.34 -8.79
N ASP A 353 3.81 1.27 -9.09
CA ASP A 353 3.57 2.33 -10.08
C ASP A 353 3.36 1.81 -11.51
N LEU A 354 3.85 0.60 -11.81
CA LEU A 354 3.65 -0.09 -13.09
C LEU A 354 2.36 -0.94 -13.13
N PHE A 355 1.59 -1.03 -12.04
CA PHE A 355 0.37 -1.81 -12.02
C PHE A 355 -0.79 -1.10 -12.73
N ASP A 356 -1.29 -1.73 -13.79
CA ASP A 356 -2.51 -1.35 -14.49
C ASP A 356 -3.21 -2.63 -14.95
N ILE A 357 -4.34 -2.98 -14.33
CA ILE A 357 -5.07 -4.21 -14.67
C ILE A 357 -5.79 -4.14 -16.03
N GLY A 358 -5.88 -2.94 -16.62
CA GLY A 358 -6.32 -2.68 -17.99
C GLY A 358 -5.20 -2.73 -19.04
N GLU A 359 -3.94 -2.91 -18.65
CA GLU A 359 -2.83 -2.98 -19.61
C GLU A 359 -3.03 -4.13 -20.62
N GLY A 360 -2.95 -3.80 -21.91
CA GLY A 360 -3.18 -4.74 -23.02
C GLY A 360 -4.64 -4.92 -23.41
N PHE A 361 -5.60 -4.28 -22.73
CA PHE A 361 -7.03 -4.35 -23.03
C PHE A 361 -7.56 -3.03 -23.63
N PRO A 362 -8.66 -3.06 -24.42
CA PRO A 362 -9.25 -1.84 -24.99
C PRO A 362 -9.83 -0.87 -23.95
N SER A 363 -10.11 -1.33 -22.73
CA SER A 363 -10.59 -0.53 -21.62
C SER A 363 -10.31 -1.20 -20.28
N MET A 364 -10.36 -0.42 -19.19
CA MET A 364 -10.26 -0.94 -17.82
C MET A 364 -11.38 -1.96 -17.51
N VAL A 365 -12.57 -1.79 -18.08
CA VAL A 365 -13.71 -2.72 -17.91
C VAL A 365 -13.37 -4.09 -18.49
N GLU A 366 -12.83 -4.16 -19.72
CA GLU A 366 -12.37 -5.43 -20.31
C GLU A 366 -11.17 -6.02 -19.54
N GLY A 367 -10.30 -5.18 -18.97
CA GLY A 367 -9.20 -5.60 -18.11
C GLY A 367 -9.67 -6.36 -16.86
N VAL A 368 -10.66 -5.82 -16.12
CA VAL A 368 -11.19 -6.44 -14.89
C VAL A 368 -12.21 -7.56 -15.14
N LYS A 369 -12.78 -7.67 -16.34
CA LYS A 369 -13.80 -8.66 -16.76
C LYS A 369 -13.42 -10.13 -16.50
N ARG A 370 -12.12 -10.40 -16.38
CA ARG A 370 -11.55 -11.71 -16.01
C ARG A 370 -11.85 -12.11 -14.55
N ILE A 371 -12.08 -11.13 -13.67
CA ILE A 371 -12.42 -11.32 -12.26
C ILE A 371 -13.90 -11.70 -12.15
N ILE A 372 -14.20 -12.98 -12.35
CA ILE A 372 -15.56 -13.56 -12.32
C ILE A 372 -15.97 -14.10 -10.94
N CYS A 373 -15.03 -14.20 -9.99
CA CYS A 373 -15.29 -14.72 -8.66
C CYS A 373 -16.00 -13.69 -7.75
N PRO A 374 -16.70 -14.12 -6.68
CA PRO A 374 -17.07 -13.25 -5.58
C PRO A 374 -15.89 -12.37 -5.13
N THR A 375 -16.17 -11.09 -4.93
CA THR A 375 -15.15 -10.09 -4.63
C THR A 375 -15.63 -9.17 -3.53
N LEU A 376 -14.91 -9.14 -2.41
CA LEU A 376 -15.03 -8.11 -1.39
C LEU A 376 -14.01 -7.00 -1.64
N VAL A 377 -14.50 -5.77 -1.73
CA VAL A 377 -13.68 -4.55 -1.73
C VAL A 377 -13.90 -3.81 -0.42
N ILE A 378 -12.82 -3.53 0.31
CA ILE A 378 -12.85 -2.67 1.51
C ILE A 378 -12.04 -1.42 1.19
N GLY A 379 -12.65 -0.25 1.39
CA GLY A 379 -11.98 1.05 1.32
C GLY A 379 -12.11 1.85 2.61
N VAL A 380 -11.26 2.86 2.79
CA VAL A 380 -11.22 3.69 4.02
C VAL A 380 -11.35 5.17 3.68
N LYS A 381 -12.28 5.88 4.32
CA LYS A 381 -12.59 7.30 4.03
C LYS A 381 -11.44 8.26 4.20
N THR A 382 -10.50 7.92 5.08
CA THR A 382 -9.37 8.76 5.48
C THR A 382 -8.05 8.34 4.85
N ASP A 383 -8.06 7.35 3.95
CA ASP A 383 -6.91 6.93 3.14
C ASP A 383 -6.58 8.03 2.12
N ILE A 384 -5.32 8.50 2.12
CA ILE A 384 -4.81 9.51 1.18
C ILE A 384 -3.84 8.93 0.16
N LEU A 385 -3.40 7.68 0.34
CA LEU A 385 -2.46 6.99 -0.55
C LEU A 385 -3.19 6.21 -1.63
N PHE A 386 -4.29 5.55 -1.27
CA PHE A 386 -5.25 4.93 -2.18
C PHE A 386 -6.65 5.41 -1.81
N PRO A 387 -7.01 6.66 -2.19
CA PRO A 387 -8.25 7.31 -1.77
C PRO A 387 -9.50 6.48 -2.04
N ILE A 388 -10.52 6.64 -1.19
CA ILE A 388 -11.75 5.83 -1.18
C ILE A 388 -12.38 5.63 -2.57
N GLN A 389 -12.29 6.64 -3.43
CA GLN A 389 -12.76 6.62 -4.81
C GLN A 389 -12.15 5.48 -5.65
N GLN A 390 -10.93 5.03 -5.35
CA GLN A 390 -10.27 3.89 -6.02
C GLN A 390 -10.89 2.54 -5.63
N GLN A 391 -11.43 2.42 -4.42
CA GLN A 391 -12.14 1.22 -4.00
C GLN A 391 -13.58 1.20 -4.53
N THR A 392 -14.24 2.36 -4.61
CA THR A 392 -15.49 2.52 -5.37
C THR A 392 -15.29 2.18 -6.85
N GLU A 393 -14.19 2.67 -7.46
CA GLU A 393 -13.78 2.38 -8.84
C GLU A 393 -13.63 0.87 -9.10
N ILE A 394 -12.89 0.13 -8.24
CA ILE A 394 -12.83 -1.35 -8.33
C ILE A 394 -14.24 -1.95 -8.32
N ALA A 395 -15.07 -1.57 -7.34
CA ALA A 395 -16.39 -2.17 -7.16
C ALA A 395 -17.34 -1.89 -8.34
N ASP A 396 -17.28 -0.69 -8.93
CA ASP A 396 -18.16 -0.31 -10.03
C ASP A 396 -17.67 -0.81 -11.39
N LEU A 397 -16.35 -0.85 -11.63
CA LEU A 397 -15.78 -1.47 -12.84
C LEU A 397 -16.10 -2.97 -12.91
N LEU A 398 -16.03 -3.70 -11.79
CA LEU A 398 -16.37 -5.12 -11.74
C LEU A 398 -17.85 -5.36 -12.05
N LYS A 399 -18.76 -4.54 -11.51
CA LYS A 399 -20.20 -4.61 -11.82
C LYS A 399 -20.49 -4.28 -13.28
N GLN A 400 -19.83 -3.24 -13.83
CA GLN A 400 -19.93 -2.86 -15.25
C GLN A 400 -19.42 -3.96 -16.18
N ALA A 401 -18.37 -4.68 -15.78
CA ALA A 401 -17.87 -5.86 -16.50
C ALA A 401 -18.76 -7.11 -16.34
N GLY A 402 -19.85 -7.03 -15.57
CA GLY A 402 -20.86 -8.07 -15.42
C GLY A 402 -20.82 -8.86 -14.12
N ASN A 403 -19.80 -8.67 -13.26
CA ASN A 403 -19.70 -9.41 -12.01
C ASN A 403 -20.71 -8.89 -10.97
N GLN A 404 -21.80 -9.66 -10.78
CA GLN A 404 -22.87 -9.35 -9.81
C GLN A 404 -22.52 -9.77 -8.37
N LYS A 405 -21.35 -10.39 -8.13
CA LYS A 405 -20.94 -11.00 -6.87
C LYS A 405 -19.97 -10.09 -6.09
N VAL A 406 -20.14 -8.77 -6.25
CA VAL A 406 -19.24 -7.73 -5.74
C VAL A 406 -19.84 -7.06 -4.51
N THR A 407 -19.17 -7.19 -3.36
CA THR A 407 -19.53 -6.51 -2.12
C THR A 407 -18.53 -5.38 -1.85
N TYR A 408 -19.02 -4.18 -1.56
CA TYR A 408 -18.19 -3.02 -1.21
C TYR A 408 -18.51 -2.57 0.22
N TYR A 409 -17.49 -2.40 1.05
CA TYR A 409 -17.59 -1.82 2.38
C TYR A 409 -16.69 -0.59 2.50
N GLU A 410 -17.25 0.46 3.10
CA GLU A 410 -16.63 1.76 3.27
C GLU A 410 -16.41 2.03 4.77
N LEU A 411 -15.15 2.07 5.20
CA LEU A 411 -14.79 2.20 6.62
C LEU A 411 -14.55 3.65 7.02
N ASN A 412 -15.18 4.06 8.12
CA ASN A 412 -15.00 5.37 8.77
C ASN A 412 -13.97 5.28 9.91
N SER A 413 -12.76 4.81 9.60
CA SER A 413 -11.61 4.77 10.50
C SER A 413 -10.83 6.09 10.46
N ILE A 414 -10.13 6.44 11.54
CA ILE A 414 -9.18 7.56 11.56
C ILE A 414 -7.77 7.17 11.08
N TYR A 415 -7.42 5.88 11.05
CA TYR A 415 -6.04 5.43 10.85
C TYR A 415 -5.51 5.54 9.41
N GLY A 416 -6.27 6.13 8.49
CA GLY A 416 -5.90 6.27 7.08
C GLY A 416 -5.67 4.91 6.42
N HIS A 417 -4.60 4.81 5.64
CA HIS A 417 -4.21 3.58 4.94
C HIS A 417 -3.93 2.41 5.91
N ASP A 418 -3.25 2.67 7.04
CA ASP A 418 -2.89 1.65 8.03
C ASP A 418 -4.09 1.04 8.78
N THR A 419 -5.32 1.46 8.50
CA THR A 419 -6.56 0.87 9.05
C THR A 419 -6.62 -0.65 8.89
N PHE A 420 -6.10 -1.21 7.79
CA PHE A 420 -6.10 -2.67 7.60
C PHE A 420 -5.17 -3.44 8.54
N LEU A 421 -4.27 -2.75 9.24
CA LEU A 421 -3.39 -3.31 10.29
C LEU A 421 -3.99 -3.11 11.70
N LEU A 422 -4.88 -2.13 11.88
CA LEU A 422 -5.28 -1.62 13.21
C LEU A 422 -6.76 -1.83 13.55
N ASP A 423 -7.67 -1.74 12.59
CA ASP A 423 -9.12 -1.91 12.82
C ASP A 423 -9.50 -3.40 12.73
N ILE A 424 -9.04 -4.17 13.70
CA ILE A 424 -9.28 -5.62 13.85
C ILE A 424 -10.78 -5.93 13.80
N ASN A 425 -11.62 -5.05 14.35
CA ASN A 425 -13.06 -5.27 14.44
C ASN A 425 -13.76 -5.11 13.08
N ASN A 426 -13.67 -3.93 12.44
CA ASN A 426 -14.44 -3.69 11.22
C ASN A 426 -13.84 -4.40 10.00
N VAL A 427 -12.50 -4.38 9.87
CA VAL A 427 -11.82 -5.10 8.78
C VAL A 427 -11.94 -6.61 9.00
N GLY A 428 -11.73 -7.08 10.24
CA GLY A 428 -11.77 -8.51 10.56
C GLY A 428 -13.17 -9.12 10.42
N ALA A 429 -14.23 -8.41 10.83
CA ALA A 429 -15.61 -8.89 10.63
C ALA A 429 -15.98 -9.00 9.14
N ALA A 430 -15.61 -8.01 8.32
CA ALA A 430 -15.85 -8.05 6.87
C ALA A 430 -15.05 -9.17 6.19
N VAL A 431 -13.77 -9.32 6.54
CA VAL A 431 -12.92 -10.44 6.06
C VAL A 431 -13.53 -11.79 6.42
N LYS A 432 -13.91 -11.98 7.69
CA LYS A 432 -14.49 -13.24 8.17
C LYS A 432 -15.81 -13.57 7.48
N GLY A 433 -16.71 -12.61 7.37
CA GLY A 433 -17.98 -12.78 6.67
C GLY A 433 -17.81 -13.17 5.20
N HIS A 434 -16.83 -12.59 4.50
CA HIS A 434 -16.56 -12.97 3.11
C HIS A 434 -15.79 -14.28 2.95
N LEU A 435 -14.93 -14.67 3.90
CA LEU A 435 -14.25 -15.97 3.88
C LEU A 435 -15.21 -17.12 4.23
N GLU A 436 -16.07 -16.96 5.24
CA GLU A 436 -16.91 -18.04 5.77
C GLU A 436 -18.28 -18.15 5.09
N SER A 437 -18.71 -17.15 4.31
CA SER A 437 -20.00 -17.19 3.63
C SER A 437 -20.08 -18.31 2.59
N GLN A 438 -21.13 -19.13 2.72
CA GLN A 438 -21.68 -19.91 1.62
C GLN A 438 -22.45 -18.96 0.70
N LEU A 439 -21.69 -18.25 -0.15
CA LEU A 439 -22.25 -17.67 -1.35
C LEU A 439 -22.48 -18.82 -2.34
N PHE A 440 -23.77 -19.06 -2.63
CA PHE A 440 -24.37 -20.23 -3.29
C PHE A 440 -24.56 -21.44 -2.36
#